data_AF-A0A8T7E7Q5-F1
#
_entry.id   AF-A0A8T7E7Q5-F1
#
_cell.length_a   1.000
_cell.length_b   1.000
_cell.length_c   1.000
_cell.angle_alpha   90.00
_cell.angle_beta   90.00
_cell.angle_gamma   90.00
#
_symmetry.space_group_name_H-M   'P 1'
#
loop_
_entity.id
_entity.type
_entity.pdbx_description
1 polymer ?
#
loop_
_entity_poly.entity_id
_entity_poly.type
_entity_poly.pdbx_seq_one_letter_code
_entity_poly.pdbx_strand_id
1 'polypeptide(L)'
;MTSVYAETLARNDVLEKRFPFEKEEPPEKITWTPTNNSTQVGYQLLVAFTGTEAPPHLYQWLATRPLGGITLFRYRNVENPCQVRQLTAALQRAARVAGQPPLLICTDQEGGQINALGTAMTPFPGNMALGAVGDADLAFRVGLALGRECAALGVNVNYAPSCDVNSNPQNPVIGARSFGENPALVGELAAAMAQGIQAAGVVSAAKHFPGHGDTISDSHHGIPVVAHDEKRLWEVELRPFRTAIESGAKMVMTAHVGLPALHDGRVLPATLSPTVLQGLLRQKLAFQGVIVSDAMDMAAITQGAGLADDARRAVQAGVDMLLMTDDPTTQETAYHALLDGLETGAISQTAANASVQRILALKQWIAAQTQPDLAVIGCEEHRRLAQEVANRSVTLVRDVAGLLPLRVPVDGRIAVILPTFQNLTPADTSASEKLTLGRALRQYHPYVDEYVIPQQPDESHISAFRERAAQYDLVIVGTIEASRQPAQAELVNVLLDAGAPLITVALRTPYDLAAYPRARTHICTYSIQEPAMRALAAALWGEISFQGKLPVEGNWIIG
;
A
#
# COMPACT_ATOMS: atom_id res chain seq x y z
N MET A 1 10.05 -14.47 33.39
CA MET A 1 9.41 -13.15 33.15
C MET A 1 10.14 -11.98 33.81
N THR A 2 10.88 -12.16 34.92
CA THR A 2 11.47 -11.05 35.69
C THR A 2 12.86 -10.56 35.27
N SER A 3 13.68 -11.32 34.53
CA SER A 3 15.04 -10.86 34.15
C SER A 3 15.06 -9.91 32.94
N VAL A 4 14.26 -10.19 31.90
CA VAL A 4 14.19 -9.35 30.69
C VAL A 4 13.76 -7.92 31.02
N TYR A 5 12.77 -7.77 31.91
CA TYR A 5 12.31 -6.45 32.39
C TYR A 5 13.39 -5.66 33.13
N ALA A 6 14.32 -6.33 33.82
CA ALA A 6 15.41 -5.67 34.55
C ALA A 6 16.51 -5.18 33.61
N GLU A 7 16.83 -5.92 32.54
CA GLU A 7 17.81 -5.51 31.54
C GLU A 7 17.31 -4.33 30.67
N THR A 8 16.01 -4.28 30.36
CA THR A 8 15.41 -3.12 29.68
C THR A 8 15.49 -1.85 30.56
N LEU A 9 15.22 -1.96 31.86
CA LEU A 9 15.34 -0.82 32.79
C LEU A 9 16.79 -0.35 32.94
N ALA A 10 17.75 -1.27 33.03
CA ALA A 10 19.18 -0.93 33.13
C ALA A 10 19.75 -0.27 31.86
N ARG A 11 19.16 -0.52 30.68
CA ARG A 11 19.51 0.17 29.42
C ARG A 11 18.82 1.53 29.27
N ASN A 12 17.58 1.67 29.73
CA ASN A 12 16.92 2.98 29.81
C ASN A 12 17.71 3.96 30.68
N ASP A 13 18.29 3.50 31.79
CA ASP A 13 19.15 4.30 32.68
C ASP A 13 20.40 4.85 31.97
N VAL A 14 20.89 4.21 30.89
CA VAL A 14 21.98 4.74 30.05
C VAL A 14 21.48 5.79 29.04
N LEU A 15 20.24 5.69 28.58
CA LEU A 15 19.61 6.67 27.69
C LEU A 15 19.14 7.91 28.45
N GLU A 16 18.51 7.77 29.61
CA GLU A 16 18.10 8.89 30.48
C GLU A 16 19.30 9.71 30.98
N LYS A 17 20.42 9.04 31.33
CA LYS A 17 21.66 9.73 31.72
C LYS A 17 22.37 10.46 30.56
N ARG A 18 21.97 10.21 29.31
CA ARG A 18 22.52 10.88 28.12
C ARG A 18 21.56 11.91 27.51
N PHE A 19 20.25 11.69 27.67
CA PHE A 19 19.17 12.52 27.14
C PHE A 19 18.01 12.58 28.15
N PRO A 20 18.04 13.49 29.14
CA PRO A 20 17.02 13.56 30.18
C PRO A 20 15.65 13.99 29.62
N PHE A 21 14.58 13.42 30.18
CA PHE A 21 13.20 13.83 29.91
C PHE A 21 12.85 15.11 30.69
N GLU A 22 13.25 16.27 30.18
CA GLU A 22 12.70 17.54 30.65
C GLU A 22 11.36 17.87 29.96
N LYS A 23 10.47 18.58 30.66
CA LYS A 23 9.25 19.14 30.09
C LYS A 23 9.60 20.39 29.29
N GLU A 24 9.81 20.24 28.00
CA GLU A 24 10.19 21.34 27.11
C GLU A 24 9.01 22.23 26.70
N GLU A 25 9.26 23.53 26.63
CA GLU A 25 8.40 24.55 26.02
C GLU A 25 8.38 24.42 24.48
N PRO A 26 7.35 24.95 23.78
CA PRO A 26 7.33 24.93 22.31
C PRO A 26 8.56 25.65 21.73
N PRO A 27 9.23 25.09 20.71
CA PRO A 27 10.45 25.68 20.17
C PRO A 27 10.18 27.04 19.51
N GLU A 28 11.16 27.94 19.61
CA GLU A 28 11.22 29.13 18.75
C GLU A 28 11.17 28.73 17.27
N LYS A 29 10.85 29.68 16.38
CA LYS A 29 10.85 29.43 14.93
C LYS A 29 12.28 29.21 14.41
N ILE A 30 12.78 27.98 14.54
CA ILE A 30 14.07 27.59 13.97
C ILE A 30 13.93 27.56 12.44
N THR A 31 14.71 28.41 11.77
CA THR A 31 14.80 28.38 10.30
C THR A 31 15.94 27.45 9.93
N TRP A 32 15.65 26.39 9.16
CA TRP A 32 16.66 25.42 8.76
C TRP A 32 17.22 25.74 7.38
N THR A 33 18.54 25.70 7.27
CA THR A 33 19.29 25.93 6.03
C THR A 33 20.43 24.92 5.95
N PRO A 34 20.66 24.23 4.81
CA PRO A 34 21.85 23.41 4.63
C PRO A 34 23.11 24.29 4.72
N THR A 35 24.16 23.77 5.35
CA THR A 35 25.42 24.52 5.60
C THR A 35 26.56 24.10 4.68
N ASN A 36 26.45 22.94 4.02
CA ASN A 36 27.40 22.40 3.04
C ASN A 36 26.77 21.26 2.21
N ASN A 37 27.49 20.76 1.21
CA ASN A 37 27.03 19.67 0.33
C ASN A 37 26.65 18.39 1.10
N SER A 38 27.42 18.01 2.13
CA SER A 38 27.11 16.85 2.98
C SER A 38 25.75 16.97 3.68
N THR A 39 25.43 18.15 4.21
CA THR A 39 24.10 18.40 4.82
C THR A 39 22.96 18.32 3.82
N GLN A 40 23.22 18.73 2.59
CA GLN A 40 22.25 18.70 1.49
C GLN A 40 21.98 17.26 1.03
N VAL A 41 23.02 16.47 0.74
CA VAL A 41 22.88 15.06 0.38
C VAL A 41 22.14 14.28 1.46
N GLY A 42 22.45 14.53 2.74
CA GLY A 42 21.78 13.89 3.86
C GLY A 42 20.26 14.07 3.85
N TYR A 43 19.75 15.25 3.50
CA TYR A 43 18.31 15.49 3.35
C TYR A 43 17.68 14.76 2.16
N GLN A 44 18.45 14.40 1.13
CA GLN A 44 17.96 13.67 -0.04
C GLN A 44 17.86 12.15 0.17
N LEU A 45 18.12 11.64 1.37
CA LEU A 45 18.04 10.21 1.68
C LEU A 45 16.90 9.91 2.67
N LEU A 46 16.04 8.97 2.27
CA LEU A 46 15.17 8.19 3.14
C LEU A 46 15.82 6.81 3.27
N VAL A 47 15.94 6.29 4.49
CA VAL A 47 16.60 5.00 4.74
C VAL A 47 15.71 4.08 5.55
N ALA A 48 15.85 2.77 5.38
CA ALA A 48 15.22 1.78 6.26
C ALA A 48 16.26 1.11 7.17
N PHE A 49 15.78 0.28 8.08
CA PHE A 49 16.63 -0.60 8.89
C PHE A 49 15.81 -1.84 9.29
N THR A 50 16.50 -2.90 9.71
CA THR A 50 15.87 -4.09 10.30
C THR A 50 15.96 -4.04 11.83
N GLY A 51 14.83 -4.30 12.51
CA GLY A 51 14.70 -4.29 13.97
C GLY A 51 13.54 -3.42 14.47
N THR A 52 13.00 -3.76 15.64
CA THR A 52 11.98 -2.98 16.36
C THR A 52 12.55 -1.77 17.11
N GLU A 53 13.87 -1.67 17.20
CA GLU A 53 14.64 -0.52 17.66
C GLU A 53 15.64 -0.09 16.56
N ALA A 54 15.93 1.20 16.47
CA ALA A 54 16.92 1.72 15.51
C ALA A 54 18.35 1.23 15.87
N PRO A 55 19.13 0.72 14.91
CA PRO A 55 20.46 0.20 15.17
C PRO A 55 21.48 1.32 15.49
N PRO A 56 22.58 1.03 16.22
CA PRO A 56 23.56 2.04 16.62
C PRO A 56 24.16 2.86 15.46
N HIS A 57 24.35 2.24 14.29
CA HIS A 57 24.89 2.95 13.11
C HIS A 57 23.96 4.08 12.64
N LEU A 58 22.64 3.92 12.76
CA LEU A 58 21.66 4.93 12.35
C LEU A 58 21.67 6.14 13.30
N TYR A 59 21.85 5.90 14.61
CA TYR A 59 22.08 6.99 15.56
C TYR A 59 23.42 7.72 15.33
N GLN A 60 24.49 6.99 14.99
CA GLN A 60 25.76 7.60 14.57
C GLN A 60 25.58 8.41 13.28
N TRP A 61 24.75 7.94 12.34
CA TRP A 61 24.44 8.64 11.11
C TRP A 61 23.74 9.98 11.41
N LEU A 62 22.66 9.95 12.19
CA LEU A 62 21.93 11.15 12.66
C LEU A 62 22.83 12.13 13.44
N ALA A 63 23.78 11.62 14.24
CA ALA A 63 24.70 12.46 15.01
C ALA A 63 25.80 13.12 14.16
N THR A 64 26.09 12.62 12.96
CA THR A 64 27.22 13.08 12.13
C THR A 64 26.82 13.83 10.87
N ARG A 65 25.61 13.60 10.34
CA ARG A 65 25.06 14.30 9.17
C ARG A 65 23.53 14.30 9.19
N PRO A 66 22.89 15.31 8.58
CA PRO A 66 21.44 15.35 8.43
C PRO A 66 20.86 14.14 7.71
N LEU A 67 19.59 13.84 7.99
CA LEU A 67 18.84 12.79 7.30
C LEU A 67 17.48 13.30 6.82
N GLY A 68 17.09 12.90 5.60
CA GLY A 68 15.76 13.17 5.06
C GLY A 68 14.67 12.50 5.88
N GLY A 69 14.85 11.21 6.18
CA GLY A 69 13.92 10.47 7.01
C GLY A 69 14.15 8.96 7.02
N ILE A 70 13.15 8.25 7.54
CA ILE A 70 13.14 6.82 7.82
C ILE A 70 11.90 6.20 7.18
N THR A 71 12.06 5.12 6.42
CA THR A 71 10.93 4.27 5.98
C THR A 71 10.79 3.07 6.91
N LEU A 72 9.59 2.86 7.45
CA LEU A 72 9.24 1.72 8.31
C LEU A 72 8.47 0.66 7.52
N PHE A 73 8.91 -0.60 7.63
CA PHE A 73 8.27 -1.76 7.01
C PHE A 73 7.76 -2.74 8.07
N ARG A 74 6.60 -3.35 7.82
CA ARG A 74 5.92 -4.26 8.77
C ARG A 74 6.82 -5.36 9.30
N TYR A 75 7.40 -6.13 8.38
CA TYR A 75 8.20 -7.33 8.65
C TYR A 75 9.58 -7.01 9.25
N ARG A 76 9.89 -5.72 9.49
CA ARG A 76 11.17 -5.24 10.01
C ARG A 76 11.04 -4.48 11.32
N ASN A 77 10.03 -3.61 11.44
CA ASN A 77 10.01 -2.54 12.45
C ASN A 77 8.77 -2.54 13.36
N VAL A 78 7.78 -3.39 13.09
CA VAL A 78 6.45 -3.30 13.72
C VAL A 78 6.11 -4.57 14.49
N GLU A 79 6.07 -4.45 15.82
CA GLU A 79 5.55 -5.47 16.73
C GLU A 79 4.15 -5.07 17.24
N ASN A 80 4.02 -3.85 17.77
CA ASN A 80 2.77 -3.32 18.32
C ASN A 80 2.76 -1.78 18.36
N PRO A 81 1.59 -1.12 18.48
CA PRO A 81 1.47 0.34 18.48
C PRO A 81 2.36 1.08 19.50
N CYS A 82 2.50 0.55 20.72
CA CYS A 82 3.32 1.18 21.76
C CYS A 82 4.81 1.16 21.39
N GLN A 83 5.30 0.03 20.88
CA GLN A 83 6.67 -0.12 20.40
C GLN A 83 6.95 0.82 19.21
N VAL A 84 6.07 0.92 18.22
CA VAL A 84 6.27 1.84 17.09
C VAL A 84 6.27 3.30 17.56
N ARG A 85 5.36 3.71 18.46
CA ARG A 85 5.37 5.06 19.06
C ARG A 85 6.66 5.37 19.81
N GLN A 86 7.22 4.40 20.54
CA GLN A 86 8.50 4.55 21.25
C GLN A 86 9.68 4.69 20.27
N LEU A 87 9.71 3.87 19.22
CA LEU A 87 10.70 3.91 18.15
C LEU A 87 10.71 5.26 17.42
N THR A 88 9.55 5.74 16.96
CA THR A 88 9.45 7.03 16.24
C THR A 88 9.82 8.19 17.15
N ALA A 89 9.38 8.17 18.43
CA ALA A 89 9.77 9.18 19.40
C ALA A 89 11.29 9.18 19.69
N ALA A 90 11.95 8.01 19.71
CA ALA A 90 13.40 7.92 19.88
C ALA A 90 14.17 8.50 18.68
N LEU A 91 13.73 8.17 17.46
CA LEU A 91 14.27 8.72 16.21
C LEU A 91 14.11 10.26 16.15
N GLN A 92 12.93 10.79 16.48
CA GLN A 92 12.69 12.23 16.51
C GLN A 92 13.51 12.95 17.60
N ARG A 93 13.68 12.35 18.79
CA ARG A 93 14.58 12.90 19.83
C ARG A 93 16.03 12.95 19.35
N ALA A 94 16.53 11.89 18.71
CA ALA A 94 17.90 11.84 18.19
C ALA A 94 18.15 12.93 17.14
N ALA A 95 17.20 13.14 16.22
CA ALA A 95 17.28 14.22 15.23
C ALA A 95 17.26 15.62 15.88
N ARG A 96 16.38 15.86 16.87
CA ARG A 96 16.33 17.14 17.62
C ARG A 96 17.65 17.43 18.36
N VAL A 97 18.20 16.43 19.06
CA VAL A 97 19.49 16.53 19.76
C VAL A 97 20.63 16.86 18.81
N ALA A 98 20.60 16.30 17.59
CA ALA A 98 21.56 16.61 16.53
C ALA A 98 21.29 17.95 15.81
N GLY A 99 20.36 18.78 16.31
CA GLY A 99 20.02 20.09 15.74
C GLY A 99 19.27 20.04 14.41
N GLN A 100 18.68 18.90 14.05
CA GLN A 100 18.01 18.71 12.76
C GLN A 100 16.52 19.08 12.81
N PRO A 101 15.89 19.27 11.63
CA PRO A 101 14.94 18.28 11.13
C PRO A 101 14.05 17.52 12.13
N PRO A 102 12.69 17.49 12.08
CA PRO A 102 12.04 16.21 12.33
C PRO A 102 12.51 15.26 11.23
N LEU A 103 12.44 13.98 11.47
CA LEU A 103 12.55 13.00 10.41
C LEU A 103 11.20 12.87 9.70
N LEU A 104 11.23 12.73 8.38
CA LEU A 104 10.10 12.15 7.66
C LEU A 104 10.04 10.68 8.09
N ILE A 105 9.00 10.28 8.79
CA ILE A 105 8.78 8.89 9.20
C ILE A 105 7.70 8.35 8.28
N CYS A 106 8.11 7.47 7.37
CA CYS A 106 7.34 7.04 6.22
C CYS A 106 6.90 5.57 6.34
N THR A 107 5.79 5.20 5.70
CA THR A 107 5.35 3.79 5.59
C THR A 107 4.30 3.61 4.48
N ASP A 108 4.00 2.36 4.14
CA ASP A 108 2.97 1.94 3.18
C ASP A 108 1.69 1.48 3.89
N GLN A 109 0.82 2.43 4.27
CA GLN A 109 -0.47 2.14 4.91
C GLN A 109 -1.62 2.50 3.95
N GLU A 110 -1.76 1.74 2.87
CA GLU A 110 -2.82 1.92 1.85
C GLU A 110 -4.17 1.37 2.34
N GLY A 111 -4.16 0.36 3.22
CA GLY A 111 -5.33 -0.45 3.55
C GLY A 111 -5.46 -1.69 2.65
N GLY A 112 -6.52 -2.46 2.83
CA GLY A 112 -6.76 -3.71 2.11
C GLY A 112 -5.66 -4.73 2.32
N GLN A 113 -4.90 -5.04 1.28
CA GLN A 113 -3.78 -6.00 1.35
C GLN A 113 -2.47 -5.38 1.88
N ILE A 114 -2.34 -4.04 1.94
CA ILE A 114 -1.11 -3.32 2.31
C ILE A 114 -1.32 -2.57 3.64
N ASN A 115 -1.07 -3.26 4.76
CA ASN A 115 -1.17 -2.73 6.13
C ASN A 115 0.19 -2.77 6.84
N ALA A 116 1.10 -1.87 6.48
CA ALA A 116 2.47 -1.86 6.99
C ALA A 116 2.58 -1.70 8.52
N LEU A 117 1.60 -1.06 9.17
CA LEU A 117 1.63 -0.76 10.61
C LEU A 117 1.00 -1.85 11.50
N GLY A 118 0.76 -3.04 10.96
CA GLY A 118 0.40 -4.24 11.74
C GLY A 118 -1.11 -4.43 11.94
N THR A 119 -1.49 -5.56 12.56
CA THR A 119 -2.91 -5.96 12.75
C THR A 119 -3.66 -5.20 13.84
N ALA A 120 -3.05 -4.19 14.47
CA ALA A 120 -3.72 -3.34 15.44
C ALA A 120 -4.43 -2.15 14.77
N MET A 121 -4.02 -1.80 13.54
CA MET A 121 -4.64 -0.77 12.71
C MET A 121 -6.06 -1.19 12.29
N THR A 122 -6.89 -0.22 11.91
CA THR A 122 -8.23 -0.54 11.38
C THR A 122 -8.13 -1.31 10.05
N PRO A 123 -8.78 -2.49 9.93
CA PRO A 123 -8.73 -3.34 8.73
C PRO A 123 -9.63 -2.81 7.60
N PHE A 124 -9.28 -1.68 7.00
CA PHE A 124 -10.02 -1.12 5.87
C PHE A 124 -9.99 -2.06 4.65
N PRO A 125 -11.12 -2.28 3.93
CA PRO A 125 -11.17 -3.23 2.81
C PRO A 125 -10.20 -2.96 1.66
N GLY A 126 -9.83 -1.70 1.40
CA GLY A 126 -8.84 -1.30 0.39
C GLY A 126 -9.41 -0.49 -0.79
N ASN A 127 -8.54 -0.13 -1.74
CA ASN A 127 -8.86 0.84 -2.78
C ASN A 127 -9.88 0.30 -3.79
N MET A 128 -9.77 -0.94 -4.26
CA MET A 128 -10.76 -1.48 -5.21
C MET A 128 -12.15 -1.66 -4.58
N ALA A 129 -12.22 -1.90 -3.26
CA ALA A 129 -13.47 -1.88 -2.52
C ALA A 129 -14.08 -0.47 -2.46
N LEU A 130 -13.28 0.58 -2.21
CA LEU A 130 -13.74 1.98 -2.31
C LEU A 130 -14.17 2.35 -3.73
N GLY A 131 -13.48 1.83 -4.75
CA GLY A 131 -13.85 1.91 -6.16
C GLY A 131 -15.22 1.32 -6.45
N ALA A 132 -15.51 0.14 -5.89
CA ALA A 132 -16.80 -0.52 -6.04
C ALA A 132 -17.96 0.25 -5.38
N VAL A 133 -17.66 1.06 -4.34
CA VAL A 133 -18.63 2.00 -3.76
C VAL A 133 -18.77 3.27 -4.61
N GLY A 134 -17.67 3.80 -5.14
CA GLY A 134 -17.65 4.99 -5.98
C GLY A 134 -18.01 6.29 -5.25
N ASP A 135 -17.56 6.43 -3.99
CA ASP A 135 -17.92 7.54 -3.09
C ASP A 135 -16.67 8.28 -2.58
N ALA A 136 -16.52 9.54 -3.02
CA ALA A 136 -15.38 10.39 -2.66
C ALA A 136 -15.38 10.85 -1.19
N ASP A 137 -16.54 11.08 -0.57
CA ASP A 137 -16.61 11.41 0.87
C ASP A 137 -16.15 10.21 1.70
N LEU A 138 -16.56 9.00 1.31
CA LEU A 138 -16.12 7.78 1.96
C LEU A 138 -14.60 7.58 1.81
N ALA A 139 -14.03 7.84 0.62
CA ALA A 139 -12.59 7.79 0.41
C ALA A 139 -11.82 8.84 1.23
N PHE A 140 -12.35 10.06 1.36
CA PHE A 140 -11.80 11.09 2.25
C PHE A 140 -11.84 10.65 3.72
N ARG A 141 -12.97 10.14 4.20
CA ARG A 141 -13.13 9.64 5.57
C ARG A 141 -12.16 8.50 5.89
N VAL A 142 -11.95 7.58 4.95
CA VAL A 142 -10.94 6.51 5.09
C VAL A 142 -9.51 7.09 5.12
N GLY A 143 -9.19 8.02 4.23
CA GLY A 143 -7.89 8.71 4.24
C GLY A 143 -7.61 9.43 5.57
N LEU A 144 -8.63 10.10 6.13
CA LEU A 144 -8.56 10.77 7.43
C LEU A 144 -8.33 9.77 8.57
N ALA A 145 -9.03 8.63 8.57
CA ALA A 145 -8.83 7.58 9.57
C ALA A 145 -7.41 6.98 9.49
N LEU A 146 -6.96 6.58 8.29
CA LEU A 146 -5.60 6.09 8.04
C LEU A 146 -4.55 7.09 8.53
N GLY A 147 -4.69 8.36 8.16
CA GLY A 147 -3.79 9.42 8.60
C GLY A 147 -3.76 9.62 10.12
N ARG A 148 -4.92 9.57 10.80
CA ARG A 148 -5.00 9.70 12.27
C ARG A 148 -4.30 8.56 12.99
N GLU A 149 -4.44 7.32 12.50
CA GLU A 149 -3.74 6.16 13.08
C GLU A 149 -2.22 6.21 12.80
N CYS A 150 -1.80 6.59 11.59
CA CYS A 150 -0.39 6.83 11.26
C CYS A 150 0.24 7.89 12.18
N ALA A 151 -0.41 9.05 12.32
CA ALA A 151 0.04 10.12 13.21
C ALA A 151 0.14 9.63 14.67
N ALA A 152 -0.82 8.82 15.12
CA ALA A 152 -0.79 8.18 16.44
C ALA A 152 0.35 7.15 16.62
N LEU A 153 1.10 6.78 15.58
CA LEU A 153 2.35 6.04 15.69
C LEU A 153 3.59 6.91 15.48
N GLY A 154 3.44 8.18 15.14
CA GLY A 154 4.55 9.10 14.80
C GLY A 154 5.02 8.98 13.36
N VAL A 155 4.27 8.23 12.54
CA VAL A 155 4.39 8.23 11.08
C VAL A 155 3.77 9.52 10.57
N ASN A 156 4.52 10.28 9.78
CA ASN A 156 4.13 11.60 9.27
C ASN A 156 4.19 11.69 7.72
N VAL A 157 4.57 10.60 7.05
CA VAL A 157 4.36 10.37 5.62
C VAL A 157 3.71 9.00 5.43
N ASN A 158 2.63 8.94 4.66
CA ASN A 158 2.02 7.69 4.19
C ASN A 158 2.18 7.62 2.66
N TYR A 159 2.76 6.54 2.17
CA TYR A 159 2.89 6.25 0.74
C TYR A 159 1.55 5.75 0.17
N ALA A 160 0.53 6.58 0.28
CA ALA A 160 -0.82 6.38 -0.22
C ALA A 160 -1.41 7.73 -0.65
N PRO A 161 -2.32 7.77 -1.63
CA PRO A 161 -2.98 6.64 -2.31
C PRO A 161 -2.19 6.09 -3.51
N SER A 162 -2.58 4.90 -4.00
CA SER A 162 -2.31 4.51 -5.38
C SER A 162 -3.25 5.27 -6.32
N CYS A 163 -2.65 5.96 -7.29
CA CYS A 163 -3.26 6.64 -8.42
C CYS A 163 -3.18 5.78 -9.70
N ASP A 164 -2.73 4.53 -9.60
CA ASP A 164 -2.56 3.65 -10.75
C ASP A 164 -3.93 3.21 -11.29
N VAL A 165 -4.13 3.30 -12.61
CA VAL A 165 -5.35 2.82 -13.27
C VAL A 165 -5.16 1.36 -13.65
N ASN A 166 -5.91 0.44 -13.05
CA ASN A 166 -5.74 -1.00 -13.27
C ASN A 166 -6.47 -1.48 -14.54
N SER A 167 -6.11 -0.91 -15.68
CA SER A 167 -6.66 -1.22 -17.02
C SER A 167 -6.23 -2.58 -17.58
N ASN A 168 -5.25 -3.23 -16.96
CA ASN A 168 -4.79 -4.56 -17.37
C ASN A 168 -5.19 -5.62 -16.33
N PRO A 169 -6.14 -6.53 -16.64
CA PRO A 169 -6.50 -7.64 -15.76
C PRO A 169 -5.35 -8.60 -15.41
N GLN A 170 -4.25 -8.60 -16.19
CA GLN A 170 -3.07 -9.41 -15.95
C GLN A 170 -2.01 -8.71 -15.08
N ASN A 171 -2.27 -7.52 -14.54
CA ASN A 171 -1.31 -6.78 -13.71
C ASN A 171 -0.93 -7.60 -12.44
N PRO A 172 0.37 -7.85 -12.18
CA PRO A 172 0.81 -8.61 -11.02
C PRO A 172 0.89 -7.82 -9.70
N VAL A 173 0.99 -6.48 -9.75
CA VAL A 173 1.48 -5.66 -8.64
C VAL A 173 0.42 -4.72 -8.07
N ILE A 174 -0.47 -4.22 -8.93
CA ILE A 174 -1.51 -3.25 -8.59
C ILE A 174 -2.79 -4.00 -8.20
N GLY A 175 -3.56 -4.49 -9.18
CA GLY A 175 -4.80 -5.23 -8.93
C GLY A 175 -5.72 -4.47 -7.97
N ALA A 176 -6.08 -5.11 -6.86
CA ALA A 176 -6.95 -4.55 -5.81
C ALA A 176 -6.39 -3.29 -5.08
N ARG A 177 -5.12 -2.91 -5.30
CA ARG A 177 -4.52 -1.66 -4.81
C ARG A 177 -4.94 -0.43 -5.61
N SER A 178 -5.43 -0.60 -6.84
CA SER A 178 -6.08 0.48 -7.57
C SER A 178 -7.53 0.65 -7.12
N PHE A 179 -8.09 1.84 -7.30
CA PHE A 179 -9.52 2.06 -7.21
C PHE A 179 -10.31 1.46 -8.39
N GLY A 180 -9.68 1.10 -9.50
CA GLY A 180 -10.36 0.55 -10.68
C GLY A 180 -9.68 0.90 -12.01
N GLU A 181 -10.40 0.77 -13.11
CA GLU A 181 -9.87 1.08 -14.45
C GLU A 181 -10.35 2.42 -15.01
N ASN A 182 -11.38 3.05 -14.43
CA ASN A 182 -11.88 4.32 -14.93
C ASN A 182 -10.98 5.46 -14.42
N PRO A 183 -10.23 6.17 -15.30
CA PRO A 183 -9.23 7.15 -14.86
C PRO A 183 -9.82 8.37 -14.16
N ALA A 184 -11.10 8.67 -14.41
CA ALA A 184 -11.80 9.75 -13.72
C ALA A 184 -12.09 9.36 -12.27
N LEU A 185 -12.66 8.16 -12.07
CA LEU A 185 -13.00 7.63 -10.75
C LEU A 185 -11.75 7.40 -9.90
N VAL A 186 -10.69 6.81 -10.49
CA VAL A 186 -9.40 6.61 -9.80
C VAL A 186 -8.83 7.96 -9.36
N GLY A 187 -8.88 9.00 -10.21
CA GLY A 187 -8.42 10.34 -9.86
C GLY A 187 -9.22 11.00 -8.74
N GLU A 188 -10.55 10.88 -8.77
CA GLU A 188 -11.45 11.43 -7.76
C GLU A 188 -11.25 10.78 -6.38
N LEU A 189 -11.26 9.44 -6.31
CA LEU A 189 -11.11 8.71 -5.05
C LEU A 189 -9.69 8.83 -4.47
N ALA A 190 -8.66 8.83 -5.33
CA ALA A 190 -7.29 9.08 -4.89
C ALA A 190 -7.14 10.50 -4.35
N ALA A 191 -7.62 11.53 -5.06
CA ALA A 191 -7.57 12.91 -4.58
C ALA A 191 -8.26 13.09 -3.21
N ALA A 192 -9.45 12.51 -3.04
CA ALA A 192 -10.19 12.55 -1.78
C ALA A 192 -9.43 11.84 -0.64
N MET A 193 -8.89 10.64 -0.88
CA MET A 193 -8.07 9.93 0.12
C MET A 193 -6.81 10.71 0.50
N ALA A 194 -6.12 11.29 -0.49
CA ALA A 194 -4.93 12.13 -0.27
C ALA A 194 -5.26 13.36 0.60
N GLN A 195 -6.38 14.02 0.34
CA GLN A 195 -6.88 15.13 1.16
C GLN A 195 -7.20 14.68 2.59
N GLY A 196 -7.82 13.51 2.78
CA GLY A 196 -8.10 12.94 4.10
C GLY A 196 -6.82 12.69 4.91
N ILE A 197 -5.83 12.02 4.30
CA ILE A 197 -4.52 11.76 4.92
C ILE A 197 -3.85 13.08 5.34
N GLN A 198 -3.89 14.10 4.49
CA GLN A 198 -3.31 15.42 4.76
C GLN A 198 -4.09 16.21 5.82
N ALA A 199 -5.40 16.06 5.90
CA ALA A 199 -6.23 16.64 6.95
C ALA A 199 -5.94 16.04 8.34
N ALA A 200 -5.39 14.82 8.41
CA ALA A 200 -4.89 14.21 9.64
C ALA A 200 -3.48 14.70 10.07
N GLY A 201 -2.83 15.58 9.29
CA GLY A 201 -1.46 16.01 9.55
C GLY A 201 -0.38 15.05 9.03
N VAL A 202 -0.73 14.11 8.13
CA VAL A 202 0.22 13.17 7.50
C VAL A 202 0.40 13.54 6.03
N VAL A 203 1.64 13.49 5.52
CA VAL A 203 1.90 13.70 4.09
C VAL A 203 1.36 12.52 3.29
N SER A 204 0.56 12.80 2.27
CA SER A 204 0.17 11.82 1.25
C SER A 204 1.17 11.84 0.09
N ALA A 205 1.54 10.66 -0.41
CA ALA A 205 2.34 10.49 -1.61
C ALA A 205 1.54 9.77 -2.71
N ALA A 206 1.34 10.44 -3.86
CA ALA A 206 0.62 9.87 -5.00
C ALA A 206 1.45 8.80 -5.73
N LYS A 207 0.87 7.59 -5.75
CA LYS A 207 1.38 6.27 -6.21
C LYS A 207 1.11 5.77 -7.64
N HIS A 208 1.96 5.14 -8.45
CA HIS A 208 3.41 5.21 -8.58
C HIS A 208 3.68 5.87 -9.94
N PHE A 209 4.06 7.14 -9.94
CA PHE A 209 4.11 7.99 -11.14
C PHE A 209 5.10 7.45 -12.19
N PRO A 210 4.76 7.46 -13.49
CA PRO A 210 3.57 8.03 -14.14
C PRO A 210 2.38 7.08 -14.28
N GLY A 211 2.41 5.90 -13.63
CA GLY A 211 1.34 4.90 -13.67
C GLY A 211 1.88 3.50 -13.95
N HIS A 212 1.56 2.55 -13.06
CA HIS A 212 2.01 1.15 -13.11
C HIS A 212 0.87 0.16 -13.46
N GLY A 213 -0.37 0.64 -13.52
CA GLY A 213 -1.56 -0.24 -13.59
C GLY A 213 -1.80 -1.02 -14.89
N ASP A 214 -1.09 -0.73 -15.98
CA ASP A 214 -1.22 -1.45 -17.25
C ASP A 214 -0.12 -2.51 -17.50
N THR A 215 0.84 -2.68 -16.59
CA THR A 215 2.03 -3.52 -16.83
C THR A 215 1.73 -5.02 -16.70
N ILE A 216 2.34 -5.84 -17.56
CA ILE A 216 2.26 -7.32 -17.48
C ILE A 216 3.38 -7.95 -16.64
N SER A 217 4.36 -7.16 -16.21
CA SER A 217 5.52 -7.60 -15.40
C SER A 217 5.66 -6.78 -14.12
N ASP A 218 6.40 -7.34 -13.16
CA ASP A 218 6.68 -6.74 -11.86
C ASP A 218 8.04 -6.03 -11.85
N SER A 219 8.10 -4.82 -11.30
CA SER A 219 9.32 -4.03 -11.07
C SER A 219 10.30 -4.69 -10.09
N HIS A 220 9.85 -5.65 -9.28
CA HIS A 220 10.71 -6.51 -8.47
C HIS A 220 11.49 -7.56 -9.29
N HIS A 221 11.19 -7.72 -10.59
CA HIS A 221 11.78 -8.76 -11.45
C HIS A 221 12.40 -8.24 -12.76
N GLY A 222 12.24 -6.96 -13.08
CA GLY A 222 12.82 -6.29 -14.24
C GLY A 222 12.18 -4.92 -14.45
N ILE A 223 12.46 -4.23 -15.56
CA ILE A 223 11.79 -2.96 -15.88
C ILE A 223 10.41 -3.27 -16.50
N PRO A 224 9.28 -2.91 -15.86
CA PRO A 224 7.96 -3.01 -16.47
C PRO A 224 7.78 -1.90 -17.50
N VAL A 225 6.98 -2.16 -18.54
CA VAL A 225 6.81 -1.23 -19.66
C VAL A 225 5.35 -0.90 -19.87
N VAL A 226 5.02 0.39 -19.98
CA VAL A 226 3.74 0.88 -20.50
C VAL A 226 3.99 1.38 -21.92
N ALA A 227 3.57 0.58 -22.91
CA ALA A 227 3.94 0.75 -24.32
C ALA A 227 2.93 1.60 -25.13
N HIS A 228 2.21 2.51 -24.47
CA HIS A 228 1.19 3.36 -25.09
C HIS A 228 1.76 4.70 -25.58
N ASP A 229 1.04 5.35 -26.50
CA ASP A 229 1.38 6.70 -26.98
C ASP A 229 1.15 7.80 -25.93
N GLU A 230 1.74 8.98 -26.14
CA GLU A 230 1.60 10.10 -25.19
C GLU A 230 0.13 10.52 -24.98
N LYS A 231 -0.74 10.42 -25.99
CA LYS A 231 -2.16 10.79 -25.83
C LYS A 231 -2.87 9.85 -24.86
N ARG A 232 -2.69 8.54 -25.01
CA ARG A 232 -3.22 7.53 -24.08
C ARG A 232 -2.70 7.76 -22.66
N LEU A 233 -1.39 7.99 -22.51
CA LEU A 233 -0.79 8.32 -21.21
C LEU A 233 -1.46 9.54 -20.55
N TRP A 234 -1.80 10.59 -21.32
CA TRP A 234 -2.52 11.76 -20.81
C TRP A 234 -3.98 11.51 -20.42
N GLU A 235 -4.68 10.65 -21.16
CA GLU A 235 -6.10 10.38 -20.97
C GLU A 235 -6.36 9.37 -19.84
N VAL A 236 -5.43 8.43 -19.63
CA VAL A 236 -5.55 7.30 -18.70
C VAL A 236 -4.53 7.41 -17.56
N GLU A 237 -3.27 7.07 -17.78
CA GLU A 237 -2.30 6.82 -16.70
C GLU A 237 -1.97 8.08 -15.89
N LEU A 238 -1.85 9.25 -16.53
CA LEU A 238 -1.52 10.53 -15.89
C LEU A 238 -2.72 11.26 -15.27
N ARG A 239 -3.95 10.90 -15.65
CA ARG A 239 -5.16 11.64 -15.27
C ARG A 239 -5.41 11.61 -13.75
N PRO A 240 -5.24 10.49 -13.03
CA PRO A 240 -5.31 10.48 -11.57
C PRO A 240 -4.23 11.35 -10.91
N PHE A 241 -2.99 11.31 -11.39
CA PHE A 241 -1.91 12.15 -10.84
C PHE A 241 -2.19 13.63 -11.01
N ARG A 242 -2.68 14.08 -12.18
CA ARG A 242 -3.11 15.47 -12.37
C ARG A 242 -4.16 15.88 -11.33
N THR A 243 -5.18 15.05 -11.14
CA THR A 243 -6.27 15.29 -10.17
C THR A 243 -5.75 15.38 -8.73
N ALA A 244 -4.83 14.49 -8.34
CA ALA A 244 -4.20 14.51 -7.01
C ALA A 244 -3.28 15.72 -6.80
N ILE A 245 -2.52 16.14 -7.82
CA ILE A 245 -1.65 17.32 -7.79
C ILE A 245 -2.48 18.61 -7.68
N GLU A 246 -3.52 18.76 -8.51
CA GLU A 246 -4.49 19.87 -8.46
C GLU A 246 -5.20 19.94 -7.10
N SER A 247 -5.42 18.79 -6.47
CA SER A 247 -6.01 18.64 -5.13
C SER A 247 -5.03 18.88 -3.97
N GLY A 248 -3.77 19.25 -4.26
CA GLY A 248 -2.78 19.65 -3.26
C GLY A 248 -1.98 18.51 -2.63
N ALA A 249 -1.78 17.38 -3.32
CA ALA A 249 -0.84 16.34 -2.89
C ALA A 249 0.56 16.94 -2.62
N LYS A 250 1.14 16.62 -1.46
CA LYS A 250 2.45 17.16 -1.03
C LYS A 250 3.64 16.36 -1.53
N MET A 251 3.44 15.09 -1.88
CA MET A 251 4.47 14.19 -2.38
C MET A 251 3.96 13.37 -3.58
N VAL A 252 4.87 13.01 -4.49
CA VAL A 252 4.64 12.06 -5.59
C VAL A 252 5.76 11.04 -5.55
N MET A 253 5.43 9.75 -5.58
CA MET A 253 6.40 8.67 -5.66
C MET A 253 6.55 8.22 -7.11
N THR A 254 7.76 8.23 -7.67
CA THR A 254 8.04 7.75 -9.03
C THR A 254 8.35 6.26 -9.07
N ALA A 255 7.74 5.56 -10.01
CA ALA A 255 7.94 4.14 -10.28
C ALA A 255 9.14 3.89 -11.18
N HIS A 256 9.70 2.68 -11.11
CA HIS A 256 10.75 2.23 -12.04
C HIS A 256 10.20 1.68 -13.37
N VAL A 257 9.12 2.29 -13.89
CA VAL A 257 8.40 1.89 -15.12
C VAL A 257 9.00 2.58 -16.34
N GLY A 258 9.15 1.85 -17.45
CA GLY A 258 9.60 2.38 -18.74
C GLY A 258 8.45 2.83 -19.65
N LEU A 259 8.61 3.99 -20.29
CA LEU A 259 7.63 4.59 -21.22
C LEU A 259 8.27 4.92 -22.57
N PRO A 260 8.29 3.96 -23.53
CA PRO A 260 9.00 4.10 -24.80
C PRO A 260 8.56 5.31 -25.64
N ALA A 261 7.27 5.69 -25.56
CA ALA A 261 6.72 6.85 -26.28
C ALA A 261 7.32 8.20 -25.83
N LEU A 262 7.90 8.28 -24.63
CA LEU A 262 8.57 9.49 -24.12
C LEU A 262 10.09 9.47 -24.36
N HIS A 263 10.61 8.42 -25.02
CA HIS A 263 12.04 8.09 -25.06
C HIS A 263 12.53 7.54 -26.42
N ASP A 264 11.85 7.87 -27.51
CA ASP A 264 12.20 7.44 -28.87
C ASP A 264 12.27 5.90 -29.01
N GLY A 265 11.37 5.20 -28.32
CA GLY A 265 11.33 3.73 -28.28
C GLY A 265 12.25 3.08 -27.24
N ARG A 266 13.08 3.85 -26.51
CA ARG A 266 13.96 3.30 -25.47
C ARG A 266 13.20 3.00 -24.18
N VAL A 267 13.53 1.88 -23.55
CA VAL A 267 13.04 1.53 -22.21
C VAL A 267 13.99 2.13 -21.17
N LEU A 268 13.54 3.20 -20.51
CA LEU A 268 14.24 3.86 -19.41
C LEU A 268 13.26 4.02 -18.23
N PRO A 269 13.60 3.60 -16.99
CA PRO A 269 12.75 3.81 -15.83
C PRO A 269 12.43 5.29 -15.60
N ALA A 270 11.18 5.62 -15.32
CA ALA A 270 10.70 6.98 -15.07
C ALA A 270 11.51 7.70 -13.97
N THR A 271 11.89 6.98 -12.91
CA THR A 271 12.78 7.47 -11.83
C THR A 271 14.11 8.04 -12.34
N LEU A 272 14.62 7.53 -13.47
CA LEU A 272 15.91 7.93 -14.06
C LEU A 272 15.74 8.89 -15.26
N SER A 273 14.54 9.44 -15.47
CA SER A 273 14.16 10.17 -16.68
C SER A 273 13.89 11.66 -16.42
N PRO A 274 14.77 12.57 -16.90
CA PRO A 274 14.49 14.01 -16.89
C PRO A 274 13.24 14.38 -17.72
N THR A 275 12.95 13.67 -18.81
CA THR A 275 11.74 13.88 -19.62
C THR A 275 10.48 13.65 -18.80
N VAL A 276 10.47 12.62 -17.94
CA VAL A 276 9.31 12.26 -17.11
C VAL A 276 9.26 13.11 -15.84
N LEU A 277 10.36 13.28 -15.11
CA LEU A 277 10.34 14.00 -13.84
C LEU A 277 10.38 15.53 -14.01
N GLN A 278 11.26 16.08 -14.84
CA GLN A 278 11.29 17.52 -15.12
C GLN A 278 10.26 17.92 -16.18
N GLY A 279 10.29 17.29 -17.35
CA GLY A 279 9.43 17.66 -18.47
C GLY A 279 7.95 17.43 -18.19
N LEU A 280 7.58 16.24 -17.74
CA LEU A 280 6.18 15.89 -17.52
C LEU A 280 5.68 16.30 -16.13
N LEU A 281 6.32 15.87 -15.05
CA LEU A 281 5.82 16.11 -13.69
C LEU A 281 6.03 17.55 -13.19
N ARG A 282 7.26 18.09 -13.28
CA ARG A 282 7.55 19.47 -12.82
C ARG A 282 6.98 20.56 -13.74
N GLN A 283 7.09 20.39 -15.07
CA GLN A 283 6.68 21.42 -16.03
C GLN A 283 5.23 21.23 -16.51
N LYS A 284 4.91 20.15 -17.26
CA LYS A 284 3.56 19.98 -17.83
C LYS A 284 2.45 19.79 -16.77
N LEU A 285 2.72 19.08 -15.68
CA LEU A 285 1.80 18.90 -14.54
C LEU A 285 2.01 19.93 -13.40
N ALA A 286 2.95 20.86 -13.56
CA ALA A 286 3.24 21.94 -12.61
C ALA A 286 3.48 21.52 -11.14
N PHE A 287 3.86 20.27 -10.86
CA PHE A 287 3.99 19.77 -9.48
C PHE A 287 5.11 20.47 -8.71
N GLN A 288 4.79 21.03 -7.53
CA GLN A 288 5.75 21.76 -6.68
C GLN A 288 6.17 21.03 -5.38
N GLY A 289 5.49 19.92 -5.04
CA GLY A 289 5.79 19.13 -3.82
C GLY A 289 7.04 18.25 -3.94
N VAL A 290 7.28 17.35 -2.99
CA VAL A 290 8.47 16.47 -2.99
C VAL A 290 8.28 15.30 -3.98
N ILE A 291 9.27 15.05 -4.82
CA ILE A 291 9.38 13.80 -5.60
C ILE A 291 10.25 12.83 -4.80
N VAL A 292 9.70 11.66 -4.48
CA VAL A 292 10.42 10.54 -3.86
C VAL A 292 10.55 9.39 -4.86
N SER A 293 11.64 8.63 -4.82
CA SER A 293 11.73 7.38 -5.59
C SER A 293 10.91 6.26 -4.94
N ASP A 294 10.49 5.28 -5.74
CA ASP A 294 10.28 3.92 -5.23
C ASP A 294 11.62 3.30 -4.75
N ALA A 295 11.59 2.13 -4.14
CA ALA A 295 12.76 1.52 -3.50
C ALA A 295 13.92 1.27 -4.49
N MET A 296 15.11 1.81 -4.18
CA MET A 296 16.27 1.79 -5.09
C MET A 296 17.00 0.43 -5.16
N ASP A 297 16.60 -0.56 -4.35
CA ASP A 297 17.09 -1.94 -4.40
C ASP A 297 16.26 -2.87 -5.31
N MET A 298 15.20 -2.35 -5.93
CA MET A 298 14.36 -3.11 -6.87
C MET A 298 15.11 -3.45 -8.17
N ALA A 299 14.77 -4.59 -8.78
CA ALA A 299 15.47 -5.15 -9.95
C ALA A 299 15.43 -4.28 -11.22
N ALA A 300 14.57 -3.27 -11.28
CA ALA A 300 14.54 -2.25 -12.33
C ALA A 300 15.65 -1.19 -12.23
N ILE A 301 16.37 -1.15 -11.10
CA ILE A 301 17.53 -0.28 -10.82
C ILE A 301 18.80 -1.13 -10.73
N THR A 302 19.92 -0.63 -11.23
CA THR A 302 21.19 -1.37 -11.19
C THR A 302 21.76 -1.43 -9.77
N GLN A 303 22.28 -2.60 -9.40
CA GLN A 303 22.77 -2.89 -8.05
C GLN A 303 24.31 -2.89 -7.97
N GLY A 304 24.85 -2.86 -6.76
CA GLY A 304 26.30 -2.78 -6.52
C GLY A 304 26.89 -1.48 -7.05
N ALA A 305 27.95 -1.55 -7.86
CA ALA A 305 28.60 -0.35 -8.41
C ALA A 305 27.69 0.48 -9.34
N GLY A 306 26.68 -0.14 -9.98
CA GLY A 306 25.72 0.57 -10.82
C GLY A 306 24.79 1.51 -10.04
N LEU A 307 24.47 1.16 -8.79
CA LEU A 307 23.59 1.95 -7.91
C LEU A 307 24.11 3.38 -7.70
N ALA A 308 25.43 3.57 -7.65
CA ALA A 308 26.05 4.89 -7.57
C ALA A 308 25.71 5.76 -8.79
N ASP A 309 25.63 5.18 -9.99
CA ASP A 309 25.24 5.92 -11.18
C ASP A 309 23.74 6.21 -11.20
N ASP A 310 22.90 5.19 -10.94
CA ASP A 310 21.44 5.36 -10.93
C ASP A 310 20.94 6.29 -9.83
N ALA A 311 21.59 6.33 -8.65
CA ALA A 311 21.29 7.30 -7.59
C ALA A 311 21.55 8.75 -8.04
N ARG A 312 22.70 9.01 -8.68
CA ARG A 312 23.00 10.33 -9.26
C ARG A 312 22.03 10.68 -10.38
N ARG A 313 21.74 9.73 -11.28
CA ARG A 313 20.81 9.91 -12.40
C ARG A 313 19.38 10.19 -11.96
N ALA A 314 18.91 9.57 -10.87
CA ALA A 314 17.61 9.87 -10.28
C ALA A 314 17.53 11.32 -9.75
N VAL A 315 18.55 11.77 -9.01
CA VAL A 315 18.60 13.17 -8.52
C VAL A 315 18.78 14.17 -9.68
N GLN A 316 19.59 13.85 -10.70
CA GLN A 316 19.71 14.62 -11.93
C GLN A 316 18.40 14.68 -12.74
N ALA A 317 17.62 13.59 -12.74
CA ALA A 317 16.30 13.52 -13.37
C ALA A 317 15.27 14.40 -12.65
N GLY A 318 15.41 14.58 -11.33
CA GLY A 318 14.60 15.50 -10.54
C GLY A 318 13.93 14.88 -9.32
N VAL A 319 14.36 13.68 -8.91
CA VAL A 319 14.00 13.12 -7.60
C VAL A 319 14.59 13.99 -6.50
N ASP A 320 13.77 14.44 -5.55
CA ASP A 320 14.26 15.20 -4.39
C ASP A 320 14.82 14.24 -3.33
N MET A 321 14.17 13.08 -3.11
CA MET A 321 14.53 12.08 -2.09
C MET A 321 14.61 10.65 -2.64
N LEU A 322 15.73 9.96 -2.40
CA LEU A 322 15.90 8.54 -2.71
C LEU A 322 15.42 7.68 -1.53
N LEU A 323 14.60 6.67 -1.83
CA LEU A 323 14.23 5.62 -0.88
C LEU A 323 15.26 4.49 -0.95
N MET A 324 16.17 4.49 0.01
CA MET A 324 17.12 3.41 0.26
C MET A 324 16.49 2.43 1.26
N THR A 325 16.69 1.12 1.07
CA THR A 325 16.21 0.10 2.01
C THR A 325 17.18 -0.06 3.17
N ASP A 326 17.44 -1.27 3.70
CA ASP A 326 18.03 -1.47 5.03
C ASP A 326 19.50 -1.89 5.06
N ASP A 327 20.15 -2.07 3.91
CA ASP A 327 21.58 -2.35 3.85
C ASP A 327 22.42 -1.06 3.99
N PRO A 328 23.29 -0.94 5.02
CA PRO A 328 24.17 0.20 5.19
C PRO A 328 25.16 0.42 4.04
N THR A 329 25.49 -0.63 3.26
CA THR A 329 26.48 -0.54 2.18
C THR A 329 25.93 0.24 0.98
N THR A 330 24.72 -0.12 0.51
CA THR A 330 23.99 0.60 -0.55
C THR A 330 23.59 2.01 -0.11
N GLN A 331 23.20 2.17 1.15
CA GLN A 331 22.96 3.47 1.80
C GLN A 331 24.17 4.43 1.71
N GLU A 332 25.37 3.98 2.12
CA GLU A 332 26.60 4.77 2.01
C GLU A 332 27.03 4.98 0.55
N THR A 333 26.82 3.98 -0.32
CA THR A 333 27.11 4.07 -1.76
C THR A 333 26.32 5.20 -2.41
N ALA A 334 25.02 5.30 -2.13
CA ALA A 334 24.18 6.40 -2.60
C ALA A 334 24.63 7.76 -2.03
N TYR A 335 24.89 7.84 -0.72
CA TYR A 335 25.39 9.07 -0.08
C TYR A 335 26.68 9.58 -0.74
N HIS A 336 27.69 8.72 -0.91
CA HIS A 336 28.96 9.13 -1.51
C HIS A 336 28.84 9.49 -2.99
N ALA A 337 27.99 8.79 -3.74
CA ALA A 337 27.74 9.09 -5.15
C ALA A 337 27.05 10.45 -5.34
N LEU A 338 26.10 10.82 -4.48
CA LEU A 338 25.47 12.14 -4.51
C LEU A 338 26.43 13.25 -4.07
N LEU A 339 27.31 12.99 -3.10
CA LEU A 339 28.32 13.95 -2.65
C LEU A 339 29.36 14.24 -3.75
N ASP A 340 29.95 13.20 -4.35
CA ASP A 340 30.82 13.32 -5.53
C ASP A 340 30.09 14.03 -6.68
N GLY A 341 28.81 13.70 -6.91
CA GLY A 341 27.97 14.35 -7.91
C GLY A 341 27.88 15.87 -7.72
N LEU A 342 27.73 16.36 -6.48
CA LEU A 342 27.71 17.80 -6.20
C LEU A 342 29.11 18.44 -6.27
N GLU A 343 30.14 17.77 -5.75
CA GLU A 343 31.52 18.27 -5.73
C GLU A 343 32.13 18.38 -7.14
N THR A 344 31.81 17.44 -8.03
CA THR A 344 32.21 17.45 -9.45
C THR A 344 31.31 18.35 -10.33
N GLY A 345 30.18 18.82 -9.80
CA GLY A 345 29.16 19.57 -10.55
C GLY A 345 28.31 18.73 -11.51
N ALA A 346 28.42 17.39 -11.48
CA ALA A 346 27.55 16.50 -12.23
C ALA A 346 26.08 16.60 -11.76
N ILE A 347 25.84 16.91 -10.49
CA ILE A 347 24.56 17.34 -9.94
C ILE A 347 24.60 18.86 -9.81
N SER A 348 23.63 19.55 -10.41
CA SER A 348 23.57 21.01 -10.34
C SER A 348 23.26 21.48 -8.91
N GLN A 349 24.16 22.29 -8.34
CA GLN A 349 23.97 22.94 -7.04
C GLN A 349 22.63 23.68 -6.93
N THR A 350 22.19 24.35 -8.02
CA THR A 350 20.90 25.06 -8.07
C THR A 350 19.72 24.09 -7.99
N ALA A 351 19.77 22.95 -8.70
CA ALA A 351 18.71 21.94 -8.66
C ALA A 351 18.63 21.27 -7.28
N ALA A 352 19.79 20.91 -6.71
CA ALA A 352 19.87 20.35 -5.36
C ALA A 352 19.40 21.33 -4.28
N ASN A 353 19.67 22.64 -4.42
CA ASN A 353 19.17 23.67 -3.50
C ASN A 353 17.63 23.77 -3.56
N ALA A 354 17.04 23.75 -4.76
CA ALA A 354 15.59 23.74 -4.94
C ALA A 354 14.95 22.47 -4.35
N SER A 355 15.60 21.31 -4.49
CA SER A 355 15.19 20.05 -3.86
C SER A 355 15.14 20.15 -2.33
N VAL A 356 16.25 20.56 -1.70
CA VAL A 356 16.31 20.72 -0.23
C VAL A 356 15.31 21.75 0.27
N GLN A 357 15.03 22.82 -0.47
CA GLN A 357 13.97 23.77 -0.11
C GLN A 357 12.57 23.12 -0.05
N ARG A 358 12.21 22.23 -0.99
CA ARG A 358 10.95 21.47 -0.93
C ARG A 358 10.91 20.53 0.26
N ILE A 359 12.01 19.82 0.52
CA ILE A 359 12.13 18.90 1.65
C ILE A 359 11.97 19.66 2.97
N LEU A 360 12.67 20.78 3.15
CA LEU A 360 12.58 21.59 4.37
C LEU A 360 11.21 22.25 4.55
N ALA A 361 10.55 22.69 3.47
CA ALA A 361 9.17 23.17 3.53
C ALA A 361 8.19 22.06 3.97
N LEU A 362 8.38 20.82 3.50
CA LEU A 362 7.59 19.66 3.92
C LEU A 362 7.84 19.31 5.39
N LYS A 363 9.10 19.30 5.82
CA LYS A 363 9.53 19.09 7.22
C LYS A 363 8.91 20.15 8.14
N GLN A 364 8.87 21.41 7.71
CA GLN A 364 8.25 22.51 8.44
C GLN A 364 6.72 22.37 8.51
N TRP A 365 6.06 21.90 7.44
CA TRP A 365 4.64 21.60 7.48
C TRP A 365 4.31 20.50 8.50
N ILE A 366 5.12 19.43 8.56
CA ILE A 366 4.99 18.35 9.55
C ILE A 366 5.24 18.85 10.98
N ALA A 367 6.22 19.72 11.20
CA ALA A 367 6.54 20.25 12.53
C ALA A 367 5.39 21.05 13.16
N ALA A 368 4.42 21.52 12.35
CA ALA A 368 3.21 22.20 12.82
C ALA A 368 2.03 21.26 13.14
N GLN A 369 2.17 19.94 12.94
CA GLN A 369 1.08 18.96 13.12
C GLN A 369 1.07 18.38 14.55
N THR A 370 -0.12 18.12 15.08
CA THR A 370 -0.31 17.54 16.41
C THR A 370 -0.37 16.01 16.36
N GLN A 371 0.32 15.34 17.28
CA GLN A 371 0.28 13.88 17.39
C GLN A 371 -0.93 13.41 18.23
N PRO A 372 -1.87 12.60 17.70
CA PRO A 372 -3.00 12.07 18.48
C PRO A 372 -2.57 11.09 19.58
N ASP A 373 -3.51 10.70 20.45
CA ASP A 373 -3.33 9.59 21.40
C ASP A 373 -3.40 8.21 20.70
N LEU A 374 -2.78 7.18 21.28
CA LEU A 374 -2.83 5.80 20.77
C LEU A 374 -4.25 5.21 20.74
N ALA A 375 -5.18 5.69 21.58
CA ALA A 375 -6.57 5.22 21.64
C ALA A 375 -7.39 5.47 20.34
N VAL A 376 -6.88 6.26 19.40
CA VAL A 376 -7.50 6.42 18.07
C VAL A 376 -7.29 5.19 17.16
N ILE A 377 -6.26 4.39 17.43
CA ILE A 377 -5.88 3.23 16.61
C ILE A 377 -6.91 2.11 16.79
N GLY A 378 -7.50 1.66 15.68
CA GLY A 378 -8.52 0.63 15.69
C GLY A 378 -9.80 1.07 16.41
N CYS A 379 -10.05 2.38 16.58
CA CYS A 379 -11.16 2.86 17.39
C CYS A 379 -12.54 2.53 16.79
N GLU A 380 -13.60 2.60 17.61
CA GLU A 380 -14.95 2.19 17.20
C GLU A 380 -15.49 2.97 16.00
N GLU A 381 -15.16 4.26 15.89
CA GLU A 381 -15.49 5.11 14.74
C GLU A 381 -14.86 4.56 13.45
N HIS A 382 -13.56 4.26 13.47
CA HIS A 382 -12.83 3.73 12.33
C HIS A 382 -13.28 2.30 11.96
N ARG A 383 -13.54 1.43 12.95
CA ARG A 383 -14.08 0.07 12.69
C ARG A 383 -15.46 0.11 12.04
N ARG A 384 -16.34 1.02 12.46
CA ARG A 384 -17.64 1.24 11.80
C ARG A 384 -17.47 1.75 10.37
N LEU A 385 -16.55 2.67 10.13
CA LEU A 385 -16.22 3.15 8.79
C LEU A 385 -15.70 2.01 7.89
N ALA A 386 -14.83 1.14 8.40
CA ALA A 386 -14.35 -0.03 7.64
C ALA A 386 -15.48 -1.02 7.32
N GLN A 387 -16.44 -1.23 8.24
CA GLN A 387 -17.63 -2.03 7.99
C GLN A 387 -18.63 -1.33 7.04
N GLU A 388 -18.75 -0.01 7.06
CA GLU A 388 -19.54 0.77 6.09
C GLU A 388 -19.00 0.59 4.67
N VAL A 389 -17.68 0.73 4.48
CA VAL A 389 -17.01 0.45 3.19
C VAL A 389 -17.32 -0.97 2.75
N ALA A 390 -17.10 -1.96 3.62
CA ALA A 390 -17.32 -3.37 3.28
C ALA A 390 -18.79 -3.66 2.90
N ASN A 391 -19.75 -3.19 3.70
CA ASN A 391 -21.18 -3.39 3.44
C ASN A 391 -21.63 -2.76 2.13
N ARG A 392 -21.04 -1.62 1.75
CA ARG A 392 -21.33 -0.92 0.50
C ARG A 392 -20.55 -1.50 -0.69
N SER A 393 -19.42 -2.17 -0.46
CA SER A 393 -18.52 -2.64 -1.53
C SER A 393 -18.77 -4.06 -2.02
N VAL A 394 -19.46 -4.95 -1.28
CA VAL A 394 -19.71 -6.30 -1.80
C VAL A 394 -20.63 -6.23 -3.03
N THR A 395 -20.14 -6.77 -4.14
CA THR A 395 -20.77 -6.69 -5.47
C THR A 395 -21.32 -8.07 -5.86
N LEU A 396 -22.61 -8.15 -6.13
CA LEU A 396 -23.19 -9.29 -6.83
C LEU A 396 -22.97 -9.12 -8.34
N VAL A 397 -22.17 -9.98 -8.95
CA VAL A 397 -21.89 -9.92 -10.40
C VAL A 397 -22.99 -10.61 -11.20
N ARG A 398 -23.51 -11.75 -10.70
CA ARG A 398 -24.68 -12.44 -11.24
C ARG A 398 -25.25 -13.45 -10.26
N ASP A 399 -26.56 -13.71 -10.34
CA ASP A 399 -27.23 -14.83 -9.65
C ASP A 399 -28.25 -15.53 -10.59
N VAL A 400 -27.75 -16.18 -11.64
CA VAL A 400 -28.58 -16.91 -12.61
C VAL A 400 -29.17 -18.19 -12.01
N ALA A 401 -28.69 -18.64 -10.84
CA ALA A 401 -29.26 -19.78 -10.12
C ALA A 401 -30.34 -19.38 -9.09
N GLY A 402 -30.46 -18.09 -8.74
CA GLY A 402 -31.45 -17.60 -7.78
C GLY A 402 -31.20 -18.11 -6.36
N LEU A 403 -29.93 -18.20 -5.95
CA LEU A 403 -29.52 -18.72 -4.65
C LEU A 403 -29.61 -17.67 -3.53
N LEU A 404 -29.75 -16.38 -3.87
CA LEU A 404 -29.65 -15.27 -2.93
C LEU A 404 -31.00 -14.57 -2.65
N PRO A 405 -31.27 -14.13 -1.41
CA PRO A 405 -30.52 -14.44 -0.19
C PRO A 405 -30.67 -15.93 0.19
N LEU A 406 -29.68 -16.46 0.92
CA LEU A 406 -29.59 -17.88 1.25
C LEU A 406 -30.83 -18.38 2.03
N ARG A 407 -31.33 -19.55 1.63
CA ARG A 407 -32.45 -20.26 2.27
C ARG A 407 -32.11 -21.75 2.44
N VAL A 408 -31.04 -22.00 3.20
CA VAL A 408 -30.58 -23.36 3.53
C VAL A 408 -31.52 -23.96 4.61
N PRO A 409 -31.87 -25.26 4.56
CA PRO A 409 -32.60 -25.93 5.63
C PRO A 409 -31.90 -25.79 7.00
N VAL A 410 -32.67 -25.90 8.09
CA VAL A 410 -32.14 -25.74 9.46
C VAL A 410 -31.08 -26.79 9.81
N ASP A 411 -31.22 -27.99 9.24
CA ASP A 411 -30.33 -29.15 9.32
C ASP A 411 -29.43 -29.32 8.07
N GLY A 412 -29.61 -28.48 7.04
CA GLY A 412 -28.84 -28.51 5.80
C GLY A 412 -27.39 -28.09 6.01
N ARG A 413 -26.46 -28.65 5.24
CA ARG A 413 -25.02 -28.44 5.43
C ARG A 413 -24.46 -27.49 4.39
N ILE A 414 -23.61 -26.56 4.84
CA ILE A 414 -22.87 -25.63 3.98
C ILE A 414 -21.39 -25.99 3.99
N ALA A 415 -20.80 -26.22 2.81
CA ALA A 415 -19.35 -26.29 2.66
C ALA A 415 -18.79 -24.93 2.26
N VAL A 416 -17.78 -24.44 2.98
CA VAL A 416 -17.03 -23.22 2.64
C VAL A 416 -15.60 -23.59 2.33
N ILE A 417 -15.18 -23.41 1.08
CA ILE A 417 -13.86 -23.80 0.57
C ILE A 417 -13.07 -22.52 0.26
N LEU A 418 -11.90 -22.34 0.88
CA LEU A 418 -11.09 -21.13 0.77
C LEU A 418 -9.61 -21.49 0.59
N PRO A 419 -8.84 -20.77 -0.24
CA PRO A 419 -7.38 -20.86 -0.21
C PRO A 419 -6.84 -20.30 1.11
N THR A 420 -5.75 -20.87 1.62
CA THR A 420 -4.94 -20.26 2.68
C THR A 420 -4.54 -18.85 2.26
N PHE A 421 -4.80 -17.87 3.11
CA PHE A 421 -4.39 -16.48 2.87
C PHE A 421 -2.86 -16.36 2.98
N GLN A 422 -2.23 -15.78 1.95
CA GLN A 422 -0.78 -15.65 1.84
C GLN A 422 -0.41 -14.27 1.30
N ASN A 423 0.80 -13.81 1.60
CA ASN A 423 1.35 -12.60 1.01
C ASN A 423 1.79 -12.93 -0.43
N LEU A 424 1.20 -12.26 -1.44
CA LEU A 424 1.53 -12.52 -2.85
C LEU A 424 2.65 -11.63 -3.39
N THR A 425 3.01 -10.58 -2.66
CA THR A 425 4.15 -9.69 -2.92
C THR A 425 4.87 -9.36 -1.60
N PRO A 426 6.11 -8.83 -1.61
CA PRO A 426 6.83 -8.47 -0.38
C PRO A 426 6.11 -7.45 0.52
N ALA A 427 5.28 -6.58 -0.07
CA ALA A 427 4.50 -5.57 0.65
C ALA A 427 3.11 -6.06 1.12
N ASP A 428 2.67 -7.24 0.64
CA ASP A 428 1.38 -7.83 1.01
C ASP A 428 1.38 -8.29 2.48
N THR A 429 0.23 -8.16 3.13
CA THR A 429 0.03 -8.48 4.57
C THR A 429 -1.11 -9.47 4.81
N SER A 430 -1.69 -10.00 3.73
CA SER A 430 -2.80 -10.96 3.69
C SER A 430 -2.62 -12.21 4.57
N ALA A 431 -1.38 -12.69 4.75
CA ALA A 431 -1.08 -13.86 5.60
C ALA A 431 -1.36 -13.63 7.10
N SER A 432 -1.66 -12.39 7.52
CA SER A 432 -1.99 -12.07 8.91
C SER A 432 -3.49 -12.07 9.23
N GLU A 433 -4.35 -12.25 8.22
CA GLU A 433 -5.80 -12.29 8.38
C GLU A 433 -6.28 -13.59 9.05
N LYS A 434 -7.29 -13.47 9.92
CA LYS A 434 -7.74 -14.56 10.81
C LYS A 434 -9.23 -14.88 10.75
N LEU A 435 -10.07 -13.94 10.30
CA LEU A 435 -11.48 -14.22 10.06
C LEU A 435 -11.67 -14.72 8.64
N THR A 436 -12.22 -15.93 8.52
CA THR A 436 -12.59 -16.55 7.26
C THR A 436 -14.10 -16.45 7.05
N LEU A 437 -14.56 -16.60 5.81
CA LEU A 437 -15.98 -16.61 5.50
C LEU A 437 -16.74 -17.73 6.24
N GLY A 438 -16.15 -18.93 6.39
CA GLY A 438 -16.80 -20.03 7.11
C GLY A 438 -17.01 -19.71 8.59
N ARG A 439 -16.04 -19.05 9.24
CA ARG A 439 -16.20 -18.51 10.61
C ARG A 439 -17.26 -17.41 10.68
N ALA A 440 -17.32 -16.52 9.69
CA ALA A 440 -18.33 -15.45 9.65
C ALA A 440 -19.76 -16.01 9.42
N LEU A 441 -19.92 -17.08 8.64
CA LEU A 441 -21.21 -17.72 8.39
C LEU A 441 -21.74 -18.53 9.59
N ARG A 442 -20.88 -19.00 10.50
CA ARG A 442 -21.29 -19.76 11.70
C ARG A 442 -22.18 -18.97 12.68
N GLN A 443 -22.24 -17.64 12.57
CA GLN A 443 -23.20 -16.83 13.34
C GLN A 443 -24.65 -16.95 12.82
N TYR A 444 -24.80 -17.34 11.54
CA TYR A 444 -26.08 -17.47 10.86
C TYR A 444 -26.54 -18.93 10.73
N HIS A 445 -25.59 -19.87 10.57
CA HIS A 445 -25.89 -21.29 10.39
C HIS A 445 -24.90 -22.20 11.14
N PRO A 446 -25.37 -23.15 11.97
CA PRO A 446 -24.47 -23.97 12.79
C PRO A 446 -23.73 -25.05 11.99
N TYR A 447 -24.28 -25.52 10.86
CA TYR A 447 -23.73 -26.62 10.06
C TYR A 447 -22.88 -26.11 8.89
N VAL A 448 -21.84 -25.34 9.22
CA VAL A 448 -20.86 -24.80 8.27
C VAL A 448 -19.51 -25.52 8.42
N ASP A 449 -19.24 -26.41 7.48
CA ASP A 449 -17.96 -27.12 7.34
C ASP A 449 -16.98 -26.27 6.52
N GLU A 450 -15.76 -26.08 7.02
CA GLU A 450 -14.78 -25.16 6.45
C GLU A 450 -13.53 -25.91 6.01
N TYR A 451 -13.16 -25.73 4.74
CA TYR A 451 -12.00 -26.36 4.11
C TYR A 451 -11.03 -25.27 3.67
N VAL A 452 -9.92 -25.14 4.39
CA VAL A 452 -8.79 -24.29 3.99
C VAL A 452 -7.79 -25.15 3.24
N ILE A 453 -7.51 -24.79 1.98
CA ILE A 453 -6.64 -25.52 1.06
C ILE A 453 -5.43 -24.67 0.63
N PRO A 454 -4.32 -25.26 0.15
CA PRO A 454 -3.24 -24.49 -0.45
C PRO A 454 -3.74 -23.59 -1.59
N GLN A 455 -3.14 -22.42 -1.80
CA GLN A 455 -3.51 -21.50 -2.90
C GLN A 455 -3.26 -22.12 -4.29
N GLN A 456 -2.34 -23.08 -4.37
CA GLN A 456 -2.16 -23.99 -5.49
C GLN A 456 -2.53 -25.41 -5.01
N PRO A 457 -3.80 -25.80 -5.07
CA PRO A 457 -4.21 -27.17 -4.72
C PRO A 457 -3.68 -28.16 -5.77
N ASP A 458 -3.23 -29.33 -5.34
CA ASP A 458 -2.88 -30.43 -6.25
C ASP A 458 -4.11 -31.31 -6.59
N GLU A 459 -3.95 -32.29 -7.49
CA GLU A 459 -5.04 -33.20 -7.89
C GLU A 459 -5.63 -33.97 -6.69
N SER A 460 -4.89 -34.22 -5.61
CA SER A 460 -5.45 -34.89 -4.42
C SER A 460 -6.41 -33.99 -3.66
N HIS A 461 -6.12 -32.69 -3.58
CA HIS A 461 -7.03 -31.69 -3.03
C HIS A 461 -8.25 -31.50 -3.93
N ILE A 462 -8.06 -31.42 -5.25
CA ILE A 462 -9.12 -31.19 -6.24
C ILE A 462 -10.07 -32.40 -6.32
N SER A 463 -9.53 -33.60 -6.52
CA SER A 463 -10.32 -34.83 -6.65
C SER A 463 -11.14 -35.16 -5.41
N ALA A 464 -10.66 -34.81 -4.20
CA ALA A 464 -11.39 -35.00 -2.96
C ALA A 464 -12.74 -34.28 -2.89
N PHE A 465 -12.98 -33.27 -3.75
CA PHE A 465 -14.27 -32.56 -3.83
C PHE A 465 -15.25 -33.10 -4.87
N ARG A 466 -14.82 -33.96 -5.81
CA ARG A 466 -15.67 -34.51 -6.89
C ARG A 466 -16.95 -35.17 -6.36
N GLU A 467 -16.83 -35.97 -5.30
CA GLU A 467 -17.98 -36.64 -4.64
C GLU A 467 -18.41 -35.93 -3.35
N ARG A 468 -17.48 -35.28 -2.64
CA ARG A 468 -17.76 -34.64 -1.34
C ARG A 468 -18.69 -33.45 -1.48
N ALA A 469 -18.59 -32.65 -2.55
CA ALA A 469 -19.42 -31.48 -2.76
C ALA A 469 -20.92 -31.83 -2.86
N ALA A 470 -21.25 -32.98 -3.46
CA ALA A 470 -22.63 -33.48 -3.58
C ALA A 470 -23.29 -33.89 -2.25
N GLN A 471 -22.55 -33.88 -1.13
CA GLN A 471 -23.05 -34.17 0.22
C GLN A 471 -23.54 -32.93 0.98
N TYR A 472 -23.50 -31.76 0.34
CA TYR A 472 -23.85 -30.46 0.92
C TYR A 472 -25.03 -29.83 0.16
N ASP A 473 -25.93 -29.20 0.92
CA ASP A 473 -27.07 -28.43 0.38
C ASP A 473 -26.61 -27.13 -0.29
N LEU A 474 -25.43 -26.63 0.10
CA LEU A 474 -24.80 -25.46 -0.49
C LEU A 474 -23.27 -25.57 -0.42
N VAL A 475 -22.60 -25.22 -1.51
CA VAL A 475 -21.15 -25.01 -1.54
C VAL A 475 -20.85 -23.54 -1.83
N ILE A 476 -19.93 -22.95 -1.08
CA ILE A 476 -19.40 -21.62 -1.32
C ILE A 476 -17.88 -21.77 -1.49
N VAL A 477 -17.36 -21.39 -2.66
CA VAL A 477 -15.92 -21.43 -2.94
C VAL A 477 -15.39 -20.01 -3.14
N GLY A 478 -14.43 -19.62 -2.31
CA GLY A 478 -13.68 -18.38 -2.48
C GLY A 478 -12.42 -18.61 -3.30
N THR A 479 -12.07 -17.68 -4.18
CA THR A 479 -10.83 -17.70 -4.95
C THR A 479 -10.00 -16.44 -4.75
N ILE A 480 -8.68 -16.59 -4.86
CA ILE A 480 -7.70 -15.49 -4.83
C ILE A 480 -6.80 -15.66 -6.05
N GLU A 481 -7.04 -14.81 -7.06
CA GLU A 481 -6.29 -14.77 -8.32
C GLU A 481 -6.40 -16.09 -9.12
N ALA A 482 -7.56 -16.75 -9.13
CA ALA A 482 -7.83 -17.91 -9.99
C ALA A 482 -7.65 -17.62 -11.49
N SER A 483 -7.81 -16.36 -11.92
CA SER A 483 -7.42 -15.90 -13.27
C SER A 483 -5.92 -16.10 -13.59
N ARG A 484 -5.08 -16.22 -12.56
CA ARG A 484 -3.62 -16.43 -12.61
C ARG A 484 -3.17 -17.75 -11.97
N GLN A 485 -4.08 -18.47 -11.32
CA GLN A 485 -3.83 -19.70 -10.56
C GLN A 485 -4.72 -20.83 -11.10
N PRO A 486 -4.31 -21.51 -12.20
CA PRO A 486 -5.16 -22.48 -12.91
C PRO A 486 -5.75 -23.58 -12.03
N ALA A 487 -5.01 -24.03 -11.00
CA ALA A 487 -5.48 -25.05 -10.06
C ALA A 487 -6.70 -24.62 -9.22
N GLN A 488 -6.85 -23.32 -8.90
CA GLN A 488 -8.08 -22.82 -8.27
C GLN A 488 -9.25 -22.81 -9.27
N ALA A 489 -9.00 -22.44 -10.52
CA ALA A 489 -10.02 -22.48 -11.56
C ALA A 489 -10.47 -23.91 -11.88
N GLU A 490 -9.55 -24.88 -11.85
CA GLU A 490 -9.85 -26.30 -12.00
C GLU A 490 -10.71 -26.83 -10.84
N LEU A 491 -10.36 -26.49 -9.59
CA LEU A 491 -11.21 -26.80 -8.42
C LEU A 491 -12.63 -26.25 -8.59
N VAL A 492 -12.79 -24.99 -9.00
CA VAL A 492 -14.12 -24.40 -9.21
C VAL A 492 -14.88 -25.13 -10.32
N ASN A 493 -14.21 -25.53 -11.41
CA ASN A 493 -14.85 -26.35 -12.45
C ASN A 493 -15.27 -27.73 -11.95
N VAL A 494 -14.45 -28.39 -11.13
CA VAL A 494 -14.82 -29.67 -10.48
C VAL A 494 -16.04 -29.52 -9.56
N LEU A 495 -16.13 -28.42 -8.80
CA LEU A 495 -17.29 -28.12 -7.96
C LEU A 495 -18.55 -27.84 -8.79
N LEU A 496 -18.42 -27.18 -9.95
CA LEU A 496 -19.52 -26.95 -10.88
C LEU A 496 -20.07 -28.26 -11.48
N ASP A 497 -19.19 -29.24 -11.72
CA ASP A 497 -19.56 -30.54 -12.27
C ASP A 497 -20.09 -31.53 -11.20
N ALA A 498 -19.91 -31.23 -9.90
CA ALA A 498 -20.41 -32.04 -8.80
C ALA A 498 -21.92 -31.89 -8.52
N GLY A 499 -22.61 -30.96 -9.17
CA GLY A 499 -24.08 -30.84 -9.16
C GLY A 499 -24.73 -30.20 -7.92
N ALA A 500 -23.97 -29.91 -6.87
CA ALA A 500 -24.47 -29.16 -5.71
C ALA A 500 -24.69 -27.66 -6.05
N PRO A 501 -25.61 -26.95 -5.37
CA PRO A 501 -25.74 -25.51 -5.48
C PRO A 501 -24.41 -24.82 -5.13
N LEU A 502 -23.86 -24.02 -6.05
CA LEU A 502 -22.53 -23.41 -5.91
C LEU A 502 -22.58 -21.89 -6.04
N ILE A 503 -21.99 -21.21 -5.07
CA ILE A 503 -21.65 -19.77 -5.12
C ILE A 503 -20.13 -19.65 -5.24
N THR A 504 -19.65 -18.90 -6.23
CA THR A 504 -18.23 -18.56 -6.35
C THR A 504 -17.99 -17.13 -5.88
N VAL A 505 -16.89 -16.90 -5.14
CA VAL A 505 -16.56 -15.60 -4.54
C VAL A 505 -15.14 -15.20 -4.92
N ALA A 506 -14.99 -14.12 -5.69
CA ALA A 506 -13.70 -13.51 -5.93
C ALA A 506 -13.29 -12.63 -4.73
N LEU A 507 -12.29 -13.09 -3.97
CA LEU A 507 -11.91 -12.50 -2.68
C LEU A 507 -10.89 -11.34 -2.80
N ARG A 508 -10.30 -11.12 -3.97
CA ARG A 508 -9.23 -10.13 -4.20
C ARG A 508 -9.46 -9.26 -5.42
N THR A 509 -9.34 -9.80 -6.63
CA THR A 509 -9.68 -9.11 -7.88
C THR A 509 -10.89 -9.77 -8.55
N PRO A 510 -11.76 -9.03 -9.25
CA PRO A 510 -12.99 -9.57 -9.85
C PRO A 510 -12.76 -10.38 -11.15
N TYR A 511 -11.50 -10.56 -11.55
CA TYR A 511 -11.13 -11.20 -12.82
C TYR A 511 -11.29 -12.72 -12.82
N ASP A 512 -11.41 -13.33 -11.63
CA ASP A 512 -11.46 -14.78 -11.47
C ASP A 512 -12.64 -15.45 -12.20
N LEU A 513 -13.76 -14.74 -12.40
CA LEU A 513 -14.91 -15.26 -13.16
C LEU A 513 -14.55 -15.66 -14.60
N ALA A 514 -13.54 -15.02 -15.19
CA ALA A 514 -13.03 -15.35 -16.53
C ALA A 514 -12.50 -16.78 -16.63
N ALA A 515 -11.98 -17.33 -15.53
CA ALA A 515 -11.40 -18.68 -15.49
C ALA A 515 -12.45 -19.78 -15.28
N TYR A 516 -13.67 -19.43 -14.85
CA TYR A 516 -14.79 -20.35 -14.63
C TYR A 516 -16.13 -19.77 -15.12
N PRO A 517 -16.27 -19.43 -16.42
CA PRO A 517 -17.41 -18.68 -16.95
C PRO A 517 -18.77 -19.39 -16.83
N ARG A 518 -18.80 -20.67 -16.45
CA ARG A 518 -20.02 -21.45 -16.13
C ARG A 518 -20.67 -21.13 -14.77
N ALA A 519 -19.96 -20.46 -13.85
CA ALA A 519 -20.41 -20.27 -12.46
C ALA A 519 -21.66 -19.36 -12.32
N ARG A 520 -22.84 -19.95 -12.12
CA ARG A 520 -24.14 -19.25 -12.22
C ARG A 520 -24.39 -18.16 -11.18
N THR A 521 -23.77 -18.25 -10.01
CA THR A 521 -23.85 -17.23 -8.95
C THR A 521 -22.43 -16.81 -8.56
N HIS A 522 -22.11 -15.52 -8.75
CA HIS A 522 -20.77 -14.98 -8.53
C HIS A 522 -20.78 -13.63 -7.80
N ILE A 523 -19.91 -13.49 -6.80
CA ILE A 523 -19.80 -12.32 -5.92
C ILE A 523 -18.35 -11.85 -5.87
N CYS A 524 -18.11 -10.55 -5.73
CA CYS A 524 -16.78 -9.99 -5.44
C CYS A 524 -16.78 -9.25 -4.09
N THR A 525 -15.75 -9.47 -3.26
CA THR A 525 -15.53 -8.71 -2.01
C THR A 525 -14.41 -7.69 -2.11
N TYR A 526 -13.53 -7.83 -3.11
CA TYR A 526 -12.31 -7.02 -3.31
C TYR A 526 -11.30 -7.05 -2.16
N SER A 527 -11.54 -7.88 -1.15
CA SER A 527 -10.79 -7.93 0.10
C SER A 527 -11.06 -9.19 0.89
N ILE A 528 -10.04 -9.68 1.59
CA ILE A 528 -10.11 -10.74 2.61
C ILE A 528 -10.13 -10.18 4.04
N GLN A 529 -10.05 -8.86 4.21
CA GLN A 529 -10.06 -8.19 5.51
C GLN A 529 -11.31 -8.54 6.34
N GLU A 530 -11.19 -8.53 7.67
CA GLU A 530 -12.27 -8.92 8.59
C GLU A 530 -13.65 -8.31 8.23
N PRO A 531 -13.78 -7.00 7.95
CA PRO A 531 -15.08 -6.40 7.65
C PRO A 531 -15.70 -6.91 6.34
N ALA A 532 -14.87 -7.28 5.35
CA ALA A 532 -15.34 -7.82 4.07
C ALA A 532 -15.91 -9.23 4.22
N MET A 533 -15.31 -10.07 5.07
CA MET A 533 -15.86 -11.41 5.38
C MET A 533 -17.16 -11.32 6.18
N ARG A 534 -17.29 -10.34 7.07
CA ARG A 534 -18.56 -10.03 7.77
C ARG A 534 -19.64 -9.52 6.82
N ALA A 535 -19.30 -8.56 5.96
CA ALA A 535 -20.22 -7.98 4.97
C ALA A 535 -20.73 -9.05 4.00
N LEU A 536 -19.85 -9.93 3.50
CA LEU A 536 -20.25 -11.04 2.64
C LEU A 536 -21.21 -12.00 3.35
N ALA A 537 -20.91 -12.40 4.59
CA ALA A 537 -21.81 -13.28 5.34
C ALA A 537 -23.20 -12.64 5.57
N ALA A 538 -23.25 -11.35 5.91
CA ALA A 538 -24.49 -10.59 6.09
C ALA A 538 -25.27 -10.43 4.77
N ALA A 539 -24.58 -10.18 3.65
CA ALA A 539 -25.21 -10.06 2.33
C ALA A 539 -25.76 -11.39 1.81
N LEU A 540 -25.02 -12.49 2.03
CA LEU A 540 -25.49 -13.85 1.75
C LEU A 540 -26.77 -14.18 2.54
N TRP A 541 -26.86 -13.75 3.79
CA TRP A 541 -28.06 -13.96 4.62
C TRP A 541 -29.20 -12.94 4.40
N GLY A 542 -28.97 -11.93 3.55
CA GLY A 542 -29.96 -10.89 3.25
C GLY A 542 -30.15 -9.83 4.32
N GLU A 543 -29.26 -9.71 5.31
CA GLU A 543 -29.27 -8.61 6.29
C GLU A 543 -28.87 -7.26 5.66
N ILE A 544 -28.06 -7.30 4.61
CA ILE A 544 -27.72 -6.16 3.77
C ILE A 544 -27.91 -6.50 2.28
N SER A 545 -28.23 -5.51 1.47
CA SER A 545 -28.25 -5.64 0.01
C SER A 545 -26.85 -5.48 -0.58
N PHE A 546 -26.54 -6.23 -1.63
CA PHE A 546 -25.39 -5.97 -2.49
C PHE A 546 -25.52 -4.58 -3.13
N GLN A 547 -24.59 -3.68 -2.82
CA GLN A 547 -24.58 -2.28 -3.29
C GLN A 547 -23.39 -1.97 -4.19
N GLY A 548 -22.33 -2.78 -4.11
CA GLY A 548 -21.11 -2.58 -4.88
C GLY A 548 -21.37 -2.72 -6.38
N LYS A 549 -20.62 -1.95 -7.15
CA LYS A 549 -20.54 -2.06 -8.61
C LYS A 549 -19.15 -2.55 -8.98
N LEU A 550 -19.00 -3.21 -10.13
CA LEU A 550 -17.68 -3.55 -10.62
C LEU A 550 -16.91 -2.26 -10.98
N PRO A 551 -15.73 -1.98 -10.38
CA PRO A 551 -14.91 -0.81 -10.71
C PRO A 551 -14.00 -1.05 -11.93
N VAL A 552 -14.18 -2.20 -12.59
CA VAL A 552 -13.45 -2.68 -13.77
C VAL A 552 -14.40 -3.45 -14.69
N GLU A 553 -14.21 -3.35 -15.99
CA GLU A 553 -14.98 -4.07 -17.00
C GLU A 553 -14.44 -5.49 -17.20
N GLY A 554 -15.20 -6.32 -17.90
CA GLY A 554 -14.80 -7.68 -18.20
C GLY A 554 -15.74 -8.33 -19.21
N ASN A 555 -15.17 -8.93 -20.26
CA ASN A 555 -15.93 -9.63 -21.31
C ASN A 555 -16.67 -10.90 -20.82
N TRP A 556 -16.55 -11.22 -19.52
CA TRP A 556 -17.25 -12.29 -18.79
C TRP A 556 -18.54 -11.82 -18.10
N ILE A 557 -18.84 -10.51 -18.11
CA ILE A 557 -20.11 -9.94 -17.63
C ILE A 557 -21.17 -10.13 -18.75
N ILE A 558 -21.72 -11.34 -18.85
CA ILE A 558 -22.80 -11.66 -19.79
C ILE A 558 -24.13 -11.64 -19.04
N GLY A 559 -24.94 -10.60 -19.31
CA GLY A 559 -26.39 -10.55 -19.05
C GLY A 559 -26.80 -10.24 -17.62
#